data_AF-A0A8H8DIR1-F1
#
_entry.id   AF-A0A8H8DIR1-F1
#
_cell.length_a   1.000
_cell.length_b   1.000
_cell.length_c   1.000
_cell.angle_alpha   90.00
_cell.angle_beta   90.00
_cell.angle_gamma   90.00
#
_symmetry.space_group_name_H-M   'P 1'
#
loop_
_entity.id
_entity.type
_entity.pdbx_description
1 polymer ?
#
loop_
_entity_poly.entity_id
_entity_poly.type
_entity_poly.pdbx_seq_one_letter_code
_entity_poly.pdbx_strand_id
1 'polypeptide(L)'
;AAIKSFKLIENGVFKTEEITEILRSPGRHEGCSGTRNLSDNLSDLKAQVAANHKGIALVRALIAEYGRDVVHAYMHHIRDNAEIAVRDLLKGLAAGRRGPRGRSGPSGELILEATDYMDDGSPICLKVTVDGSTGDAVAPRGGLRRNLFRLDFVRAPVAAPRVARIPQVYGNTNAPPSVTASAIIYCLRCMVDRDIPLNQGCLGPVTIRIPENSLLNPSENAAVVGGNVLTSQRLCDVIFKAFGACAASQGDTNNVTFGDS
;
A
#
# COMPACT_ATOMS: atom_id res chain seq x y z
N ALA A 1 6.47 -15.72 13.48
CA ALA A 1 5.83 -14.93 14.54
C ALA A 1 5.37 -13.59 13.99
N ALA A 2 4.23 -13.08 14.46
CA ALA A 2 3.71 -11.76 14.07
C ALA A 2 3.42 -10.95 15.34
N ILE A 3 3.93 -9.71 15.39
CA ILE A 3 3.67 -8.79 16.50
C ILE A 3 2.52 -7.88 16.05
N LYS A 4 1.29 -8.11 16.57
CA LYS A 4 0.12 -7.32 16.16
C LYS A 4 0.20 -5.85 16.60
N SER A 5 0.53 -5.63 17.87
CA SER A 5 0.81 -4.31 18.44
C SER A 5 1.46 -4.50 19.80
N PHE A 6 2.46 -3.68 20.13
CA PHE A 6 3.13 -3.68 21.42
C PHE A 6 3.50 -2.25 21.80
N LYS A 7 3.12 -1.84 23.01
CA LYS A 7 3.46 -0.51 23.54
C LYS A 7 4.92 -0.51 24.01
N LEU A 8 5.81 -0.10 23.12
CA LEU A 8 7.26 -0.14 23.34
C LEU A 8 7.75 0.82 24.45
N ILE A 9 7.06 1.95 24.63
CA ILE A 9 7.42 2.97 25.62
C ILE A 9 6.20 3.35 26.45
N GLU A 10 6.41 3.38 27.76
CA GLU A 10 5.40 3.82 28.72
C GLU A 10 6.06 4.76 29.72
N ASN A 11 5.52 5.97 29.86
CA ASN A 11 6.04 7.00 30.78
C ASN A 11 7.55 7.28 30.62
N GLY A 12 8.05 7.23 29.38
CA GLY A 12 9.47 7.44 29.07
C GLY A 12 10.37 6.22 29.27
N VAL A 13 9.84 5.09 29.75
CA VAL A 13 10.58 3.86 29.97
C VAL A 13 10.45 2.94 28.75
N PHE A 14 11.57 2.49 28.20
CA PHE A 14 11.63 1.53 27.10
C PHE A 14 11.55 0.11 27.65
N LYS A 15 10.55 -0.66 27.19
CA LYS A 15 10.25 -2.04 27.66
C LYS A 15 11.20 -3.08 27.06
N THR A 16 12.46 -3.06 27.48
CA THR A 16 13.56 -3.86 26.88
C THR A 16 13.35 -5.35 27.10
N GLU A 17 12.95 -5.73 28.31
CA GLU A 17 12.77 -7.11 28.73
C GLU A 17 11.61 -7.75 27.97
N GLU A 18 10.47 -7.06 27.89
CA GLU A 18 9.27 -7.57 27.22
C GLU A 18 9.45 -7.66 25.71
N ILE A 19 10.09 -6.66 25.07
CA ILE A 19 10.37 -6.76 23.63
C ILE A 19 11.40 -7.84 23.33
N THR A 20 12.39 -8.05 24.22
CA THR A 20 13.36 -9.14 24.08
C THR A 20 12.67 -10.50 24.14
N GLU A 21 11.75 -10.68 25.10
CA GLU A 21 10.95 -11.89 25.19
C GLU A 21 10.12 -12.10 23.92
N ILE A 22 9.43 -11.06 23.42
CA ILE A 22 8.66 -11.15 22.17
C ILE A 22 9.56 -11.60 21.00
N LEU A 23 10.76 -11.01 20.85
CA LEU A 23 11.70 -11.33 19.76
C LEU A 23 12.33 -12.73 19.90
N ARG A 24 12.48 -13.25 21.12
CA ARG A 24 13.05 -14.59 21.40
C ARG A 24 12.00 -15.70 21.42
N SER A 25 10.75 -15.38 21.76
CA SER A 25 9.63 -16.32 21.85
C SER A 25 9.44 -17.25 20.64
N PRO A 26 9.75 -16.87 19.38
CA PRO A 26 9.60 -17.79 18.25
C PRO A 26 10.51 -19.02 18.36
N GLY A 27 11.65 -18.90 19.06
CA GLY A 27 12.58 -20.01 19.32
C GLY A 27 12.04 -21.06 20.31
N ARG A 28 10.84 -20.86 20.87
CA ARG A 28 10.15 -21.86 21.69
C ARG A 28 9.45 -22.93 20.86
N HIS A 29 9.30 -22.72 19.55
CA HIS A 29 8.69 -23.67 18.64
C HIS A 29 9.77 -24.54 17.96
N GLU A 30 9.49 -25.83 17.84
CA GLU A 30 10.39 -26.77 17.17
C GLU A 30 10.70 -26.32 15.74
N GLY A 31 11.98 -26.35 15.37
CA GLY A 31 12.46 -25.91 14.05
C GLY A 31 12.39 -24.40 13.80
N CYS A 32 12.05 -23.58 14.80
CA CYS A 32 12.03 -22.13 14.69
C CYS A 32 13.17 -21.49 15.51
N SER A 33 13.68 -20.37 15.04
CA SER A 33 14.59 -19.52 15.79
C SER A 33 13.93 -18.19 16.16
N GLY A 34 14.28 -17.67 17.33
CA GLY A 34 14.01 -16.28 17.69
C GLY A 34 14.94 -15.33 16.92
N THR A 35 14.97 -14.05 17.31
CA THR A 35 15.96 -13.13 16.75
C THR A 35 17.39 -13.66 16.92
N ARG A 36 18.17 -13.59 15.83
CA ARG A 36 19.60 -13.89 15.80
C ARG A 36 20.46 -12.69 16.18
N ASN A 37 19.94 -11.48 15.99
CA ASN A 37 20.65 -10.21 16.17
C ASN A 37 19.89 -9.29 17.14
N LEU A 38 19.69 -9.76 18.38
CA LEU A 38 18.92 -9.01 19.38
C LEU A 38 19.47 -7.59 19.60
N SER A 39 20.79 -7.45 19.70
CA SER A 39 21.43 -6.15 19.92
C SER A 39 21.09 -5.14 18.81
N ASP A 40 21.15 -5.59 17.55
CA ASP A 40 20.83 -4.74 16.40
C ASP A 40 19.34 -4.40 16.39
N ASN A 41 18.46 -5.38 16.61
CA ASN A 41 17.02 -5.14 16.67
C ASN A 41 16.65 -4.13 17.76
N LEU A 42 17.23 -4.24 18.95
CA LEU A 42 17.01 -3.28 20.03
C LEU A 42 17.55 -1.89 19.69
N SER A 43 18.70 -1.82 19.02
CA SER A 43 19.31 -0.57 18.58
C SER A 43 18.45 0.13 17.51
N ASP A 44 17.95 -0.61 16.53
CA ASP A 44 17.04 -0.10 15.50
C ASP A 44 15.73 0.42 16.10
N LEU A 45 15.14 -0.32 17.04
CA LEU A 45 13.93 0.11 17.74
C LEU A 45 14.16 1.40 18.53
N LYS A 46 15.30 1.53 19.21
CA LYS A 46 15.69 2.76 19.92
C LYS A 46 15.91 3.93 18.95
N ALA A 47 16.52 3.68 17.79
CA ALA A 47 16.69 4.70 16.75
C ALA A 47 15.34 5.20 16.21
N GLN A 48 14.40 4.29 15.93
CA GLN A 48 13.03 4.65 15.50
C GLN A 48 12.29 5.47 16.58
N VAL A 49 12.45 5.10 17.85
CA VAL A 49 11.93 5.86 18.99
C VAL A 49 12.50 7.29 19.01
N ALA A 50 13.81 7.44 18.85
CA ALA A 50 14.47 8.74 18.87
C ALA A 50 13.98 9.61 17.70
N ALA A 51 13.82 9.03 16.50
CA ALA A 51 13.25 9.71 15.34
C ALA A 51 11.81 10.21 15.61
N ASN A 52 10.95 9.36 16.19
CA ASN A 52 9.59 9.73 16.56
C ASN A 52 9.57 10.83 17.64
N HIS A 53 10.46 10.76 18.63
CA HIS A 53 10.59 11.80 19.65
C HIS A 53 10.98 13.16 19.04
N LYS A 54 11.94 13.16 18.10
CA LYS A 54 12.28 14.37 17.34
C LYS A 54 11.09 14.90 16.55
N GLY A 55 10.32 14.02 15.90
CA GLY A 55 9.08 14.37 15.20
C GLY A 55 8.06 15.06 16.12
N ILE A 56 7.82 14.50 17.31
CA ILE A 56 6.92 15.09 18.32
C ILE A 56 7.39 16.49 18.71
N ALA A 57 8.70 16.67 18.95
CA ALA A 57 9.25 17.98 19.31
C ALA A 57 9.05 19.01 18.19
N LEU A 58 9.29 18.64 16.94
CA LEU A 58 9.10 19.52 15.78
C LEU A 58 7.62 19.89 15.57
N VAL A 59 6.70 18.93 15.69
CA VAL A 59 5.27 19.21 15.58
C VAL A 59 4.79 20.10 16.73
N ARG A 60 5.28 19.89 17.96
CA ARG A 60 4.97 20.78 19.11
C ARG A 60 5.48 22.20 18.87
N ALA A 61 6.67 22.36 18.30
CA ALA A 61 7.21 23.68 17.95
C ALA A 61 6.34 24.38 16.91
N LEU A 62 5.94 23.68 15.84
CA LEU A 62 4.99 24.19 14.84
C LEU A 62 3.66 24.63 15.47
N ILE A 63 3.11 23.82 16.38
CA ILE A 63 1.87 24.17 17.08
C ILE A 63 2.05 25.39 18.00
N ALA A 64 3.20 25.52 18.66
CA ALA A 64 3.49 26.67 19.51
C ALA A 64 3.63 27.97 18.70
N GLU A 65 4.20 27.89 17.49
CA GLU A 65 4.41 29.04 16.60
C GLU A 65 3.14 29.47 15.87
N TYR A 66 2.39 28.52 15.30
CA TYR A 66 1.26 28.81 14.40
C TYR A 66 -0.12 28.54 15.02
N GLY A 67 -0.18 27.89 16.18
CA GLY A 67 -1.41 27.44 16.80
C GLY A 67 -1.92 26.11 16.22
N ARG A 68 -2.64 25.36 17.06
CA ARG A 68 -3.13 24.01 16.73
C ARG A 68 -4.07 24.01 15.52
N ASP A 69 -5.02 24.95 15.48
CA ASP A 69 -6.05 24.96 14.44
C ASP A 69 -5.46 25.22 13.05
N VAL A 70 -4.44 26.10 12.97
CA VAL A 70 -3.71 26.37 11.73
C VAL A 70 -2.93 25.14 11.27
N VAL A 71 -2.17 24.49 12.18
CA VAL A 71 -1.42 23.27 11.85
C VAL A 71 -2.35 22.17 11.34
N HIS A 72 -3.47 21.94 12.03
CA HIS A 72 -4.48 20.97 11.60
C HIS A 72 -5.09 21.33 10.24
N ALA A 73 -5.42 22.61 9.99
CA ALA A 73 -5.94 23.06 8.71
C ALA A 73 -4.95 22.77 7.57
N TYR A 74 -3.67 23.08 7.74
CA TYR A 74 -2.65 22.78 6.74
C TYR A 74 -2.42 21.29 6.52
N MET A 75 -2.50 20.45 7.57
CA MET A 75 -2.47 18.99 7.41
C MET A 75 -3.61 18.49 6.52
N HIS A 76 -4.81 19.06 6.67
CA HIS A 76 -5.93 18.77 5.78
C HIS A 76 -5.69 19.28 4.36
N HIS A 77 -5.23 20.51 4.18
CA HIS A 77 -4.93 21.07 2.86
C HIS A 77 -3.87 20.26 2.09
N ILE A 78 -2.84 19.77 2.78
CA ILE A 78 -1.81 18.89 2.18
C ILE A 78 -2.44 17.58 1.65
N ARG A 79 -3.34 16.99 2.43
CA ARG A 79 -4.04 15.77 2.05
C ARG A 79 -5.01 16.01 0.89
N ASP A 80 -5.78 17.09 0.95
CA ASP A 80 -6.76 17.45 -0.07
C ASP A 80 -6.09 17.79 -1.41
N ASN A 81 -4.92 18.45 -1.37
CA ASN A 81 -4.13 18.74 -2.57
C ASN A 81 -3.67 17.45 -3.28
N ALA A 82 -3.23 16.44 -2.52
CA ALA A 82 -2.88 15.14 -3.08
C ALA A 82 -4.09 14.43 -3.71
N GLU A 83 -5.26 14.49 -3.07
CA GLU A 83 -6.50 13.96 -3.64
C GLU A 83 -6.86 14.65 -4.97
N ILE A 84 -6.81 15.99 -5.00
CA ILE A 84 -7.13 16.78 -6.20
C ILE A 84 -6.18 16.44 -7.34
N ALA A 85 -4.87 16.37 -7.07
CA ALA A 85 -3.88 16.05 -8.09
C ALA A 85 -4.08 14.65 -8.68
N VAL A 86 -4.39 13.63 -7.86
CA VAL A 86 -4.74 12.29 -8.34
C VAL A 86 -6.09 12.30 -9.06
N ARG A 87 -7.06 13.09 -8.65
CA ARG A 87 -8.35 13.19 -9.36
C ARG A 87 -8.16 13.78 -10.76
N ASP A 88 -7.36 14.84 -10.89
CA ASP A 88 -6.99 15.44 -12.17
C ASP A 88 -6.27 14.42 -13.05
N LEU A 89 -5.25 13.75 -12.47
CA LEU A 89 -4.82 12.37 -12.77
C LEU A 89 -5.75 11.61 -13.73
N LEU A 90 -6.77 11.08 -13.07
CA LEU A 90 -7.68 10.06 -13.53
C LEU A 90 -8.74 10.63 -14.48
N LYS A 91 -9.15 11.89 -14.31
CA LYS A 91 -9.99 12.60 -15.29
C LYS A 91 -9.30 12.71 -16.64
N GLY A 92 -8.00 13.03 -16.65
CA GLY A 92 -7.21 13.10 -17.89
C GLY A 92 -7.15 11.76 -18.63
N LEU A 93 -7.07 10.65 -17.89
CA LEU A 93 -7.15 9.29 -18.43
C LEU A 93 -8.54 9.01 -19.02
N ALA A 94 -9.61 9.26 -18.26
CA ALA A 94 -10.99 9.04 -18.73
C ALA A 94 -11.34 9.86 -19.99
N ALA A 95 -10.80 11.08 -20.10
CA ALA A 95 -10.97 11.94 -21.27
C ALA A 95 -10.05 11.56 -22.46
N GLY A 96 -9.25 10.50 -22.35
CA GLY A 96 -8.32 10.07 -23.40
C GLY A 96 -7.18 11.07 -23.68
N ARG A 97 -6.91 12.00 -22.75
CA ARG A 97 -5.86 13.02 -22.90
C ARG A 97 -4.46 12.47 -22.59
N ARG A 98 -4.38 11.33 -21.90
CA ARG A 98 -3.15 10.65 -21.50
C ARG A 98 -3.40 9.16 -21.19
N GLY A 99 -2.34 8.37 -21.25
CA GLY A 99 -2.37 6.92 -20.93
C GLY A 99 -2.84 6.04 -22.09
N PRO A 100 -2.91 4.71 -21.87
CA PRO A 100 -3.24 3.72 -22.89
C PRO A 100 -4.71 3.79 -23.30
N ARG A 101 -4.99 3.32 -24.52
CA ARG A 101 -6.37 3.11 -24.97
C ARG A 101 -6.96 1.90 -24.24
N GLY A 102 -7.91 2.16 -23.34
CA GLY A 102 -8.72 1.14 -22.70
C GLY A 102 -9.94 0.73 -23.52
N ARG A 103 -10.73 -0.20 -22.98
CA ARG A 103 -12.04 -0.55 -23.52
C ARG A 103 -13.15 0.23 -22.82
N SER A 104 -14.23 0.50 -23.53
CA SER A 104 -15.41 1.12 -22.94
C SER A 104 -16.23 0.09 -22.16
N GLY A 105 -16.61 0.44 -20.94
CA GLY A 105 -17.50 -0.31 -20.08
C GLY A 105 -18.98 -0.14 -20.50
N PRO A 106 -19.88 -0.97 -19.94
CA PRO A 106 -21.32 -0.94 -20.28
C PRO A 106 -21.96 0.42 -19.99
N SER A 107 -21.46 1.13 -18.97
CA SER A 107 -21.97 2.43 -18.52
C SER A 107 -21.15 3.62 -19.06
N GLY A 108 -20.30 3.41 -20.08
CA GLY A 108 -19.41 4.44 -20.63
C GLY A 108 -18.13 4.67 -19.83
N GLU A 109 -17.82 3.81 -18.86
CA GLU A 109 -16.59 3.85 -18.06
C GLU A 109 -15.36 3.50 -18.93
N LEU A 110 -14.19 4.01 -18.59
CA LEU A 110 -12.92 3.52 -19.14
C LEU A 110 -12.46 2.31 -18.34
N ILE A 111 -12.17 1.19 -19.01
CA ILE A 111 -11.62 -0.02 -18.38
C ILE A 111 -10.20 -0.26 -18.89
N LEU A 112 -9.25 -0.34 -17.96
CA LEU A 112 -7.87 -0.78 -18.19
C LEU A 112 -7.63 -2.09 -17.45
N GLU A 113 -6.92 -3.03 -18.07
CA GLU A 113 -6.63 -4.34 -17.49
C GLU A 113 -5.17 -4.69 -17.70
N ALA A 114 -4.53 -5.23 -16.66
CA ALA A 114 -3.19 -5.79 -16.76
C ALA A 114 -3.07 -7.02 -15.88
N THR A 115 -2.24 -7.95 -16.34
CA THR A 115 -1.83 -9.13 -15.59
C THR A 115 -0.31 -9.23 -15.63
N ASP A 116 0.26 -9.58 -14.49
CA ASP A 116 1.63 -10.06 -14.37
C ASP A 116 1.66 -11.30 -13.47
N TYR A 117 2.80 -11.95 -13.33
CA TYR A 117 2.94 -13.22 -12.63
C TYR A 117 4.06 -13.15 -11.60
N MET A 118 3.82 -13.78 -10.46
CA MET A 118 4.87 -14.13 -9.50
C MET A 118 5.73 -15.27 -10.08
N ASP A 119 6.92 -15.48 -9.51
CA ASP A 119 7.85 -16.51 -9.99
C ASP A 119 7.31 -17.94 -9.88
N ASP A 120 6.38 -18.17 -8.94
CA ASP A 120 5.66 -19.44 -8.78
C ASP A 120 4.50 -19.61 -9.79
N GLY A 121 4.33 -18.66 -10.71
CA GLY A 121 3.25 -18.62 -11.69
C GLY A 121 1.93 -18.06 -11.16
N SER A 122 1.84 -17.63 -9.90
CA SER A 122 0.64 -17.00 -9.36
C SER A 122 0.35 -15.68 -10.08
N PRO A 123 -0.83 -15.50 -10.70
CA PRO A 123 -1.12 -14.26 -11.43
C PRO A 123 -1.48 -13.14 -10.45
N ILE A 124 -1.11 -11.90 -10.76
CA ILE A 124 -1.66 -10.68 -10.18
C ILE A 124 -2.39 -9.94 -11.29
N CYS A 125 -3.71 -9.81 -11.14
CA CYS A 125 -4.58 -9.22 -12.15
C CYS A 125 -5.24 -7.99 -11.61
N LEU A 126 -5.06 -6.88 -12.31
CA LEU A 126 -5.66 -5.60 -11.99
C LEU A 126 -6.63 -5.22 -13.09
N LYS A 127 -7.89 -5.00 -12.69
CA LYS A 127 -8.85 -4.26 -13.48
C LYS A 127 -9.04 -2.88 -12.88
N VAL A 128 -8.79 -1.88 -13.69
CA VAL A 128 -9.04 -0.48 -13.40
C VAL A 128 -10.35 -0.07 -14.07
N THR A 129 -11.27 0.50 -13.31
CA THR A 129 -12.49 1.14 -13.84
C THR A 129 -12.45 2.63 -13.51
N VAL A 130 -12.55 3.48 -14.53
CA VAL A 130 -12.63 4.95 -14.38
C VAL A 130 -14.01 5.39 -14.85
N ASP A 131 -14.77 5.95 -13.92
CA ASP A 131 -16.06 6.53 -14.26
C ASP A 131 -15.85 7.94 -14.82
N GLY A 132 -16.04 8.12 -16.13
CA GLY A 132 -15.92 9.43 -16.77
C GLY A 132 -17.08 10.38 -16.46
N SER A 133 -18.19 9.88 -15.90
CA SER A 133 -19.41 10.65 -15.65
C SER A 133 -19.39 11.42 -14.32
N THR A 134 -18.58 11.00 -13.35
CA THR A 134 -18.52 11.58 -12.00
C THR A 134 -17.60 12.81 -11.88
N GLY A 135 -17.33 13.48 -13.01
CA GLY A 135 -16.60 14.75 -13.05
C GLY A 135 -17.27 15.83 -12.20
N ASP A 136 -16.76 16.03 -10.99
CA ASP A 136 -17.05 17.17 -10.09
C ASP A 136 -18.34 17.15 -9.26
N ALA A 137 -18.90 15.99 -8.92
CA ALA A 137 -19.84 15.93 -7.79
C ALA A 137 -19.08 16.10 -6.45
N VAL A 138 -18.59 17.32 -6.17
CA VAL A 138 -18.40 17.80 -4.81
C VAL A 138 -19.80 17.90 -4.24
N ALA A 139 -20.14 17.05 -3.28
CA ALA A 139 -21.40 17.19 -2.59
C ALA A 139 -21.49 18.63 -2.04
N PRO A 140 -22.55 19.39 -2.36
CA PRO A 140 -22.68 20.76 -1.88
C PRO A 140 -22.79 20.68 -0.36
N ARG A 141 -21.75 21.19 0.33
CA ARG A 141 -21.57 21.16 1.79
C ARG A 141 -21.31 19.76 2.39
N GLY A 142 -20.04 19.40 2.51
CA GLY A 142 -19.57 18.38 3.47
C GLY A 142 -19.99 16.93 3.21
N GLY A 143 -20.60 16.62 2.07
CA GLY A 143 -20.92 15.23 1.71
C GLY A 143 -19.73 14.46 1.14
N LEU A 144 -19.82 13.12 1.22
CA LEU A 144 -18.79 12.20 0.74
C LEU A 144 -18.57 12.37 -0.78
N ARG A 145 -17.35 12.74 -1.19
CA ARG A 145 -16.97 12.83 -2.61
C ARG A 145 -17.07 11.43 -3.23
N ARG A 146 -17.77 11.28 -4.36
CA ARG A 146 -17.84 9.98 -5.05
C ARG A 146 -16.46 9.57 -5.56
N ASN A 147 -16.14 8.29 -5.37
CA ASN A 147 -14.91 7.69 -5.89
C ASN A 147 -15.01 7.58 -7.41
N LEU A 148 -14.05 8.19 -8.10
CA LEU A 148 -13.98 8.25 -9.56
C LEU A 148 -13.37 6.96 -10.15
N PHE A 149 -12.67 6.21 -9.32
CA PHE A 149 -11.71 5.22 -9.74
C PHE A 149 -11.79 3.97 -8.88
N ARG A 150 -11.87 2.80 -9.52
CA ARG A 150 -11.92 1.50 -8.84
C ARG A 150 -10.79 0.60 -9.33
N LEU A 151 -10.02 0.05 -8.40
CA LEU A 151 -9.02 -0.99 -8.67
C LEU A 151 -9.53 -2.29 -8.09
N ASP A 152 -9.87 -3.20 -8.99
CA ASP A 152 -10.30 -4.55 -8.65
C ASP A 152 -9.12 -5.51 -8.89
N PHE A 153 -8.57 -6.05 -7.81
CA PHE A 153 -7.56 -7.11 -7.87
C PHE A 153 -8.25 -8.47 -7.96
N VAL A 154 -8.94 -8.71 -9.08
CA VAL A 154 -9.78 -9.89 -9.31
C VAL A 154 -9.41 -10.58 -10.61
N ARG A 155 -9.30 -11.92 -10.53
CA ARG A 155 -9.35 -12.90 -11.64
C ARG A 155 -8.17 -12.92 -12.63
N ALA A 156 -7.64 -14.12 -12.90
CA ALA A 156 -6.86 -14.42 -14.11
C ALA A 156 -7.73 -14.36 -15.38
N PRO A 157 -7.22 -13.90 -16.53
CA PRO A 157 -7.96 -14.01 -17.78
C PRO A 157 -8.07 -15.50 -18.18
N VAL A 158 -9.30 -15.99 -18.30
CA VAL A 158 -9.72 -17.24 -18.98
C VAL A 158 -9.63 -18.55 -18.17
N ALA A 159 -10.73 -19.34 -18.23
CA ALA A 159 -10.91 -20.78 -18.00
C ALA A 159 -11.58 -21.34 -16.71
N ALA A 160 -11.67 -20.65 -15.57
CA ALA A 160 -12.34 -21.24 -14.38
C ALA A 160 -13.58 -20.45 -13.93
N PRO A 161 -14.81 -21.00 -14.03
CA PRO A 161 -16.05 -20.33 -13.62
C PRO A 161 -16.21 -20.13 -12.10
N ARG A 162 -15.26 -20.58 -11.27
CA ARG A 162 -15.46 -20.70 -9.81
C ARG A 162 -14.41 -20.06 -8.91
N VAL A 163 -13.31 -19.51 -9.44
CA VAL A 163 -12.26 -18.92 -8.60
C VAL A 163 -12.10 -17.43 -8.91
N ALA A 164 -12.78 -16.60 -8.12
CA ALA A 164 -12.77 -15.14 -8.24
C ALA A 164 -11.56 -14.45 -7.57
N ARG A 165 -10.62 -15.23 -7.00
CA ARG A 165 -9.49 -14.74 -6.20
C ARG A 165 -8.20 -15.50 -6.52
N ILE A 166 -7.06 -14.85 -6.37
CA ILE A 166 -5.76 -15.52 -6.34
C ILE A 166 -5.58 -16.03 -4.91
N PRO A 167 -5.58 -17.35 -4.63
CA PRO A 167 -5.47 -17.85 -3.26
C PRO A 167 -4.21 -17.33 -2.57
N GLN A 168 -4.27 -17.17 -1.24
CA GLN A 168 -3.05 -17.06 -0.46
C GLN A 168 -2.17 -18.30 -0.69
N VAL A 169 -0.85 -18.12 -0.65
CA VAL A 169 0.12 -19.19 -0.92
C VAL A 169 0.68 -19.76 0.38
N TYR A 170 1.03 -21.05 0.36
CA TYR A 170 1.82 -21.69 1.41
C TYR A 170 3.29 -21.31 1.23
N GLY A 171 3.59 -20.05 1.55
CA GLY A 171 4.87 -19.38 1.34
C GLY A 171 4.83 -18.00 1.97
N ASN A 172 5.90 -17.22 1.80
CA ASN A 172 6.04 -15.92 2.46
C ASN A 172 5.71 -14.71 1.57
N THR A 173 5.37 -14.92 0.31
CA THR A 173 5.08 -13.87 -0.68
C THR A 173 3.64 -13.33 -0.57
N ASN A 174 2.88 -13.70 0.45
CA ASN A 174 1.59 -13.07 0.69
C ASN A 174 1.78 -11.60 1.10
N ALA A 175 0.92 -10.71 0.60
CA ALA A 175 0.97 -9.28 0.87
C ALA A 175 -0.30 -8.82 1.59
N PRO A 176 -0.20 -8.24 2.81
CA PRO A 176 -1.33 -7.62 3.48
C PRO A 176 -1.96 -6.49 2.64
N PRO A 177 -3.25 -6.14 2.85
CA PRO A 177 -3.91 -5.07 2.10
C PRO A 177 -3.20 -3.71 2.17
N SER A 178 -2.49 -3.43 3.27
CA SER A 178 -1.70 -2.21 3.44
C SER A 178 -0.54 -2.10 2.44
N VAL A 179 0.04 -3.22 2.02
CA VAL A 179 1.10 -3.29 1.00
C VAL A 179 0.53 -2.91 -0.36
N THR A 180 -0.64 -3.46 -0.71
CA THR A 180 -1.37 -3.12 -1.92
C THR A 180 -1.73 -1.63 -1.96
N ALA A 181 -2.27 -1.09 -0.86
CA ALA A 181 -2.56 0.34 -0.75
C ALA A 181 -1.31 1.22 -0.92
N SER A 182 -0.18 0.79 -0.36
CA SER A 182 1.10 1.52 -0.47
C SER A 182 1.65 1.52 -1.89
N ALA A 183 1.60 0.38 -2.59
CA ALA A 183 1.98 0.27 -4.00
C ALA A 183 1.12 1.19 -4.88
N ILE A 184 -0.18 1.25 -4.63
CA ILE A 184 -1.10 2.15 -5.35
C ILE A 184 -0.75 3.61 -5.09
N ILE A 185 -0.53 4.01 -3.83
CA ILE A 185 -0.13 5.38 -3.48
C ILE A 185 1.17 5.77 -4.21
N TYR A 186 2.17 4.89 -4.20
CA TYR A 186 3.43 5.08 -4.89
C TYR A 186 3.22 5.28 -6.40
N CYS A 187 2.55 4.34 -7.08
CA CYS A 187 2.34 4.42 -8.52
C CYS A 187 1.54 5.66 -8.93
N LEU A 188 0.49 6.00 -8.19
CA LEU A 188 -0.29 7.21 -8.45
C LEU A 188 0.57 8.46 -8.27
N ARG A 189 1.39 8.53 -7.21
CA ARG A 189 2.30 9.67 -7.00
C ARG A 189 3.31 9.81 -8.14
N CYS A 190 3.89 8.71 -8.62
CA CYS A 190 4.83 8.70 -9.75
C CYS A 190 4.19 9.20 -11.05
N MET A 191 2.90 8.94 -11.26
CA MET A 191 2.18 9.38 -12.47
C MET A 191 1.61 10.80 -12.36
N VAL A 192 1.53 11.37 -11.15
CA VAL A 192 1.11 12.76 -10.96
C VAL A 192 2.25 13.70 -11.36
N ASP A 193 2.01 14.48 -12.43
CA ASP A 193 2.89 15.54 -12.93
C ASP A 193 2.73 16.85 -12.15
N ARG A 194 2.80 16.76 -10.81
CA ARG A 194 2.80 17.90 -9.90
C ARG A 194 3.66 17.57 -8.69
N ASP A 195 4.25 18.60 -8.09
CA ASP A 195 4.94 18.43 -6.82
C ASP A 195 3.91 18.37 -5.68
N ILE A 196 3.60 17.14 -5.26
CA ILE A 196 2.76 16.86 -4.10
C ILE A 196 3.52 15.94 -3.14
N PRO A 197 3.35 16.06 -1.81
CA PRO A 197 3.93 15.11 -0.89
C PRO A 197 3.19 13.76 -0.95
N LEU A 198 3.92 12.66 -0.74
CA LEU A 198 3.34 11.31 -0.67
C LEU A 198 2.49 11.17 0.61
N ASN A 199 1.17 11.03 0.46
CA ASN A 199 0.27 10.83 1.59
C ASN A 199 -1.03 10.12 1.18
N GLN A 200 -1.85 9.72 2.17
CA GLN A 200 -3.09 8.95 1.94
C GLN A 200 -4.14 9.71 1.11
N GLY A 201 -4.05 11.03 0.98
CA GLY A 201 -4.90 11.83 0.08
C GLY A 201 -4.89 11.32 -1.35
N CYS A 202 -3.78 10.71 -1.80
CA CYS A 202 -3.70 10.05 -3.11
C CYS A 202 -4.75 8.95 -3.32
N LEU A 203 -5.26 8.33 -2.24
CA LEU A 203 -6.31 7.31 -2.31
C LEU A 203 -7.72 7.87 -2.17
N GLY A 204 -7.89 9.17 -1.88
CA GLY A 204 -9.19 9.80 -1.73
C GLY A 204 -10.17 9.58 -2.90
N PRO A 205 -9.75 9.57 -4.18
CA PRO A 205 -10.65 9.29 -5.30
C PRO A 205 -10.75 7.79 -5.64
N VAL A 206 -10.11 6.90 -4.88
CA VAL A 206 -9.81 5.51 -5.24
C VAL A 206 -10.55 4.52 -4.34
N THR A 207 -11.30 3.59 -4.95
CA THR A 207 -11.83 2.40 -4.29
C THR A 207 -10.94 1.21 -4.59
N ILE A 208 -10.40 0.56 -3.57
CA ILE A 208 -9.58 -0.65 -3.73
C ILE A 208 -10.44 -1.86 -3.35
N ARG A 209 -10.50 -2.88 -4.21
CA ARG A 209 -11.18 -4.14 -3.93
C ARG A 209 -10.19 -5.29 -4.02
N ILE A 210 -10.01 -5.98 -2.90
CA ILE A 210 -9.12 -7.13 -2.77
C ILE A 210 -9.91 -8.26 -2.08
N PRO A 211 -10.09 -9.42 -2.73
CA PRO A 211 -10.80 -10.54 -2.11
C PRO A 211 -10.10 -11.04 -0.85
N GLU A 212 -10.84 -11.37 0.20
CA GLU A 212 -10.28 -12.03 1.39
C GLU A 212 -9.68 -13.41 1.08
N ASN A 213 -8.77 -13.87 1.93
CA ASN A 213 -8.05 -15.15 1.81
C ASN A 213 -7.37 -15.28 0.43
N SER A 214 -6.75 -14.18 0.00
CA SER A 214 -6.04 -14.08 -1.28
C SER A 214 -4.57 -13.74 -1.08
N LEU A 215 -3.77 -13.83 -2.14
CA LEU A 215 -2.37 -13.42 -2.14
C LEU A 215 -2.17 -11.97 -1.65
N LEU A 216 -3.13 -11.08 -1.91
CA LEU A 216 -3.08 -9.64 -1.60
C LEU A 216 -3.94 -9.21 -0.39
N ASN A 217 -4.66 -10.16 0.20
CA ASN A 217 -5.41 -10.01 1.44
C ASN A 217 -5.45 -11.39 2.14
N PRO A 218 -4.29 -11.86 2.63
CA PRO A 218 -4.17 -13.18 3.24
C PRO A 218 -4.79 -13.20 4.64
N SER A 219 -5.12 -14.40 5.12
CA SER A 219 -5.44 -14.61 6.54
C SER A 219 -4.24 -14.32 7.44
N GLU A 220 -4.50 -14.08 8.73
CA GLU A 220 -3.46 -13.79 9.73
C GLU A 220 -2.45 -14.93 9.93
N ASN A 221 -2.79 -16.14 9.50
CA ASN A 221 -1.93 -17.32 9.61
C ASN A 221 -0.94 -17.45 8.44
N ALA A 222 -1.10 -16.66 7.38
CA ALA A 222 -0.19 -16.70 6.24
C ALA A 222 1.12 -15.96 6.53
N ALA A 223 2.24 -16.49 6.03
CA ALA A 223 3.50 -15.77 6.09
C ALA A 223 3.53 -14.63 5.06
N VAL A 224 4.02 -13.46 5.47
CA VAL A 224 3.94 -12.21 4.68
C VAL A 224 5.27 -11.49 4.47
N VAL A 225 6.38 -12.04 4.96
CA VAL A 225 7.68 -11.33 4.92
C VAL A 225 8.15 -11.00 3.49
N GLY A 226 7.89 -11.89 2.54
CA GLY A 226 8.16 -11.71 1.11
C GLY A 226 7.20 -10.74 0.42
N GLY A 227 6.04 -10.43 1.02
CA GLY A 227 5.03 -9.56 0.44
C GLY A 227 5.52 -8.13 0.18
N ASN A 228 6.32 -7.58 1.11
CA ASN A 228 6.86 -6.21 0.98
C ASN A 228 8.01 -6.09 -0.03
N VAL A 229 8.65 -7.19 -0.38
CA VAL A 229 9.91 -7.19 -1.12
C VAL A 229 9.79 -7.75 -2.53
N LEU A 230 8.89 -8.70 -2.75
CA LEU A 230 8.63 -9.28 -4.06
C LEU A 230 7.25 -8.84 -4.57
N THR A 231 6.20 -9.19 -3.82
CA THR A 231 4.81 -8.98 -4.26
C THR A 231 4.46 -7.50 -4.43
N SER A 232 5.02 -6.62 -3.61
CA SER A 232 4.88 -5.16 -3.74
C SER A 232 5.46 -4.61 -5.06
N GLN A 233 6.59 -5.14 -5.52
CA GLN A 233 7.19 -4.74 -6.80
C GLN A 233 6.32 -5.22 -7.96
N ARG A 234 5.86 -6.47 -7.89
CA ARG A 234 4.95 -7.02 -8.90
C ARG A 234 3.62 -6.27 -8.95
N LEU A 235 3.12 -5.80 -7.79
CA LEU A 235 1.98 -4.88 -7.73
C LEU A 235 2.27 -3.57 -8.46
N CYS A 236 3.42 -2.95 -8.23
CA CYS A 236 3.82 -1.73 -8.93
C CYS A 236 3.88 -1.95 -10.46
N ASP A 237 4.50 -3.04 -10.92
CA ASP A 237 4.60 -3.37 -12.34
C ASP A 237 3.23 -3.58 -12.98
N VAL A 238 2.33 -4.33 -12.33
CA VAL A 238 0.95 -4.53 -12.80
C VAL A 238 0.20 -3.21 -12.90
N ILE A 239 0.36 -2.32 -11.90
CA ILE A 239 -0.28 -1.01 -11.89
C ILE A 239 0.28 -0.16 -13.04
N PHE A 240 1.60 0.01 -13.15
CA PHE A 240 2.18 0.81 -14.23
C PHE A 240 1.85 0.27 -15.62
N LYS A 241 1.80 -1.06 -15.77
CA LYS A 241 1.37 -1.73 -17.00
C LYS A 241 -0.08 -1.42 -17.35
N ALA A 242 -1.01 -1.48 -16.39
CA ALA A 242 -2.41 -1.13 -16.61
C ALA A 242 -2.57 0.32 -17.10
N PHE A 243 -1.73 1.22 -16.58
CA PHE A 243 -1.71 2.63 -16.94
C PHE A 243 -0.78 2.97 -18.11
N GLY A 244 -0.12 1.99 -18.73
CA GLY A 244 0.84 2.20 -19.82
C GLY A 244 1.90 3.25 -19.50
N ALA A 245 2.30 3.37 -18.22
CA ALA A 245 3.12 4.46 -17.73
C ALA A 245 4.62 4.24 -17.99
N CYS A 246 5.08 3.00 -17.86
CA CYS A 246 6.46 2.59 -18.15
C CYS A 246 6.52 1.09 -18.46
N ALA A 247 7.69 0.63 -18.92
CA ALA A 247 7.98 -0.80 -18.98
C ALA A 247 8.14 -1.38 -17.56
N ALA A 248 8.06 -2.71 -17.45
CA ALA A 248 8.27 -3.40 -16.18
C ALA A 248 9.65 -3.07 -15.60
N SER A 249 9.69 -2.86 -14.29
CA SER A 249 10.92 -2.66 -13.53
C SER A 249 11.58 -4.00 -13.23
N GLN A 250 12.64 -3.98 -12.43
CA GLN A 250 13.15 -5.22 -11.86
C GLN A 250 12.14 -5.72 -10.80
N GLY A 251 11.36 -6.74 -11.17
CA GLY A 251 10.18 -7.19 -10.44
C GLY A 251 10.43 -7.89 -9.09
N ASP A 252 11.68 -7.93 -8.64
CA ASP A 252 12.11 -8.28 -7.30
C ASP A 252 13.03 -7.17 -6.76
N THR A 253 13.05 -6.95 -5.44
CA THR A 253 13.93 -5.96 -4.81
C THR A 253 15.42 -6.34 -4.85
N ASN A 254 15.85 -7.24 -5.76
CA ASN A 254 17.18 -7.86 -5.78
C ASN A 254 17.58 -8.55 -4.48
N ASN A 255 16.60 -9.08 -3.74
CA ASN A 255 16.89 -9.68 -2.45
C ASN A 255 17.63 -10.99 -2.61
N VAL A 256 18.91 -10.98 -2.27
CA VAL A 256 19.71 -12.19 -2.08
C VAL A 256 19.75 -12.50 -0.58
N THR A 257 19.03 -13.54 -0.16
CA THR A 257 18.99 -13.96 1.25
C THR A 257 19.77 -15.25 1.46
N PHE A 258 20.68 -15.25 2.42
CA PHE A 258 21.42 -16.43 2.89
C PHE A 258 21.37 -16.48 4.42
N GLY A 259 21.35 -17.69 4.96
CA GLY A 259 21.35 -17.93 6.39
C GLY A 259 21.38 -19.42 6.68
N ASP A 260 21.99 -19.79 7.80
CA ASP A 260 21.87 -21.12 8.38
C ASP A 260 20.53 -21.27 9.11
N SER A 261 20.09 -22.52 9.25
CA SER A 261 18.94 -22.94 10.07
C SER A 261 19.28 -22.91 11.55
#